data_AF-A0A961T6T5-F1
#
_entry.id   AF-A0A961T6T5-F1
#
_cell.length_a   1.000
_cell.length_b   1.000
_cell.length_c   1.000
_cell.angle_alpha   90.00
_cell.angle_beta   90.00
_cell.angle_gamma   90.00
#
_symmetry.space_group_name_H-M   'P 1'
#
loop_
_entity.id
_entity.type
_entity.pdbx_description
1 polymer ?
#
loop_
_entity_poly.entity_id
_entity_poly.type
_entity_poly.pdbx_seq_one_letter_code
_entity_poly.pdbx_strand_id
1 'polypeptide(L)' 'LLAVALDDLLGVEDQPNIPGTVSEHPNWRRRLAVQIDEIPTAIDLAALRAALEPRSEGGAAGSKP' A
#
# COMPACT_ATOMS: atom_id res chain seq x y z
N LEU A 1 1.21 9.07 11.53
CA LEU A 1 1.68 7.71 11.23
C LEU A 1 1.08 7.31 9.89
N LEU A 2 1.88 6.79 8.96
CA LEU A 2 1.43 6.28 7.66
C LEU A 2 1.82 4.81 7.56
N ALA A 3 0.92 3.98 7.04
CA ALA A 3 1.17 2.57 6.74
C ALA A 3 0.71 2.27 5.31
N VAL A 4 1.44 1.39 4.63
CA VAL A 4 1.16 0.97 3.25
C VAL A 4 1.02 -0.55 3.25
N ALA A 5 -0.01 -1.08 2.58
CA ALA A 5 -0.19 -2.52 2.49
C ALA A 5 0.83 -3.12 1.52
N LEU A 6 1.39 -4.29 1.88
CA LEU A 6 2.30 -5.01 0.98
C LEU A 6 1.56 -5.52 -0.27
N ASP A 7 0.29 -5.88 -0.12
CA ASP A 7 -0.59 -6.28 -1.22
C ASP A 7 -0.64 -5.22 -2.33
N ASP A 8 -0.75 -3.93 -1.98
CA ASP A 8 -0.73 -2.84 -2.96
C ASP A 8 0.61 -2.74 -3.70
N LEU A 9 1.72 -2.86 -2.96
CA LEU A 9 3.06 -2.78 -3.52
C LEU A 9 3.41 -3.98 -4.41
N LEU A 10 2.81 -5.13 -4.13
CA LEU A 10 2.98 -6.38 -4.86
C LEU A 10 1.90 -6.59 -5.94
N GLY A 11 0.95 -5.66 -6.10
CA GLY A 11 -0.12 -5.74 -7.08
C GLY A 11 -1.11 -6.88 -6.84
N VAL A 12 -1.33 -7.26 -5.59
CA VAL A 12 -2.30 -8.31 -5.23
C VAL A 12 -3.71 -7.74 -5.30
N GLU A 13 -4.48 -8.19 -6.29
CA GLU A 13 -5.85 -7.72 -6.51
C GLU A 13 -6.87 -8.39 -5.58
N ASP A 14 -6.59 -9.61 -5.14
CA ASP A 14 -7.52 -10.39 -4.34
C ASP A 14 -7.50 -9.96 -2.86
N GLN A 15 -8.67 -9.59 -2.32
CA GLN A 15 -8.78 -9.27 -0.90
C GLN A 15 -8.49 -10.49 0.00
N PRO A 16 -7.72 -10.33 1.10
CA PRO A 16 -7.46 -11.41 2.05
C PRO A 16 -8.69 -11.77 2.89
N ASN A 17 -9.69 -10.88 2.94
CA ASN A 17 -10.93 -11.07 3.68
C ASN A 17 -12.10 -10.38 2.98
N ILE A 18 -13.21 -11.10 2.84
CA ILE A 18 -14.50 -10.57 2.40
C ILE A 18 -15.48 -10.62 3.59
N PRO A 19 -15.86 -9.48 4.18
CA PRO A 19 -16.77 -9.45 5.32
C PRO A 19 -18.10 -10.16 5.04
N GLY A 20 -18.60 -10.90 6.03
CA GLY A 20 -19.87 -11.61 5.92
C GLY A 20 -19.81 -12.97 5.23
N THR A 21 -18.61 -13.45 4.86
CA THR A 21 -18.41 -14.79 4.29
C THR A 21 -17.73 -15.72 5.30
N VAL A 22 -18.04 -17.01 5.22
CA VAL A 22 -17.40 -18.04 6.07
C VAL A 22 -16.85 -19.18 5.22
N SER A 23 -17.63 -19.63 4.23
CA SER A 23 -17.28 -20.78 3.38
C SER A 23 -17.07 -20.42 1.91
N GLU A 24 -17.50 -19.22 1.51
CA GLU A 24 -17.53 -18.74 0.14
C GLU A 24 -16.19 -18.15 -0.30
N HIS A 25 -15.46 -17.52 0.62
CA HIS A 25 -14.14 -16.96 0.40
C HIS A 25 -13.12 -17.59 1.36
N PRO A 26 -11.89 -17.90 0.91
CA PRO A 26 -10.82 -18.39 1.77
C PRO A 26 -10.23 -17.26 2.64
N ASN A 27 -11.06 -16.66 3.51
CA ASN A 27 -10.66 -15.57 4.40
C ASN A 27 -9.44 -15.95 5.24
N TRP A 28 -8.46 -15.04 5.32
CA TRP A 28 -7.27 -15.14 6.17
C TRP A 28 -6.33 -16.32 5.86
N ARG A 29 -6.45 -16.91 4.68
CA ARG A 29 -5.67 -18.10 4.27
C ARG A 29 -4.68 -17.84 3.12
N ARG A 30 -4.70 -16.65 2.53
CA ARG A 30 -3.80 -16.30 1.42
C ARG A 30 -2.47 -15.79 1.95
N ARG A 31 -1.37 -16.32 1.40
CA ARG A 31 -0.01 -15.83 1.62
C ARG A 31 0.36 -14.84 0.51
N LEU A 32 1.34 -13.97 0.76
CA LEU A 32 1.95 -13.18 -0.30
C LEU A 32 2.65 -14.11 -1.31
N ALA A 33 2.69 -13.68 -2.57
CA ALA A 33 3.23 -14.47 -3.68
C ALA A 33 4.77 -14.59 -3.66
N VAL A 34 5.44 -13.80 -2.83
CA VAL A 34 6.91 -13.72 -2.72
C VAL A 34 7.37 -14.04 -1.30
N GLN A 35 8.59 -14.57 -1.17
CA GLN A 35 9.26 -14.71 0.11
C GLN A 35 9.74 -13.35 0.63
N ILE A 36 10.01 -13.27 1.94
CA ILE A 36 10.41 -12.02 2.61
C ILE A 36 11.69 -11.43 2.00
N ASP A 37 12.66 -12.28 1.67
CA ASP A 37 13.94 -11.88 1.08
C ASP A 37 13.83 -11.38 -0.36
N GLU A 38 12.73 -11.70 -1.05
CA GLU A 38 12.47 -11.29 -2.43
C GLU A 38 11.74 -9.92 -2.50
N ILE A 39 11.10 -9.50 -1.41
CA ILE A 39 10.33 -8.23 -1.34
C ILE A 39 11.11 -7.02 -1.86
N PRO A 40 12.40 -6.79 -1.47
CA PRO A 40 13.13 -5.60 -1.92
C PRO A 40 13.29 -5.50 -3.44
N THR A 41 13.27 -6.63 -4.14
CA THR A 41 13.36 -6.71 -5.60
C THR A 41 12.01 -6.80 -6.29
N ALA A 42 10.96 -7.20 -5.56
CA ALA A 42 9.61 -7.37 -6.10
C ALA A 42 8.78 -6.07 -6.11
N ILE A 43 9.19 -5.04 -5.37
CA ILE A 43 8.49 -3.75 -5.27
C ILE A 43 9.29 -2.62 -5.91
N ASP A 44 8.58 -1.62 -6.46
CA ASP A 44 9.22 -0.38 -6.93
C ASP A 44 9.47 0.58 -5.75
N LEU A 45 10.62 0.42 -5.11
CA LEU A 45 11.05 1.30 -4.01
C LEU A 45 11.24 2.76 -4.43
N ALA A 46 11.57 3.03 -5.70
CA ALA A 46 11.77 4.39 -6.18
C ALA A 46 10.43 5.12 -6.32
N ALA A 47 9.44 4.45 -6.92
CA ALA A 47 8.07 4.97 -7.01
C ALA A 47 7.46 5.17 -5.61
N LEU A 48 7.65 4.21 -4.70
CA LEU A 48 7.18 4.35 -3.32
C LEU A 48 7.79 5.58 -2.63
N ARG A 49 9.12 5.78 -2.75
CA ARG A 49 9.77 6.98 -2.18
C ARG A 49 9.20 8.25 -2.78
N ALA A 50 9.11 8.35 -4.11
CA ALA A 50 8.58 9.52 -4.79
C ALA A 50 7.13 9.83 -4.38
N ALA A 51 6.29 8.82 -4.18
CA ALA A 51 4.91 8.98 -3.72
C ALA A 51 4.81 9.44 -2.25
N LEU A 52 5.80 9.09 -1.44
CA LEU A 52 5.87 9.44 -0.02
C LEU A 52 6.66 10.72 0.28
N GLU A 53 7.33 11.30 -0.72
CA GLU A 53 8.03 12.57 -0.56
C GLU A 53 7.06 13.62 0.00
N PRO A 54 7.44 14.33 1.09
CA PRO A 54 6.61 15.38 1.63
C PRO A 54 6.33 16.41 0.54
N ARG A 55 5.05 16.72 0.31
CA ARG A 55 4.70 17.93 -0.43
C ARG A 55 5.08 19.11 0.46
N SER A 56 6.25 19.68 0.24
CA SER A 56 6.61 20.98 0.81
C SER A 56 5.56 21.99 0.36
N GLU A 57 4.81 22.56 1.29
CA GLU A 57 3.82 23.59 0.98
C GLU A 57 4.52 24.84 0.41
N GLY A 58 4.47 24.98 -0.90
CA GLY A 58 4.68 26.27 -1.57
C GLY A 58 3.33 26.98 -1.67
N GLY A 59 3.06 27.90 -0.74
CA GLY A 59 1.77 28.59 -0.67
C GLY A 59 1.77 29.88 0.14
N ALA A 60 2.57 30.85 -0.26
CA ALA A 60 2.26 32.24 0.05
C ALA A 60 0.99 32.64 -0.71
N ALA A 61 -0.15 32.78 -0.02
CA ALA A 61 -1.27 33.67 -0.39
C ALA A 61 -2.43 33.50 0.60
N GLY A 62 -2.52 34.42 1.55
CA GLY A 62 -3.65 34.55 2.47
C GLY A 62 -3.61 35.86 3.25
N SER A 63 -3.14 36.94 2.63
CA SER A 63 -3.44 38.29 3.13
C SER A 63 -4.95 38.47 2.99
N LYS A 64 -5.63 38.58 4.12
CA LYS A 64 -7.00 39.06 4.19
C LYS A 64 -6.97 40.44 4.86
N PRO A 65 -7.70 41.44 4.35
CA PRO A 65 -7.84 42.73 5.03
C PRO A 65 -8.58 42.58 6.36
#